data_AF-A0A1S9AUM1-F1
#
_entry.id   AF-A0A1S9AUM1-F1
#
_cell.length_a   1.000
_cell.length_b   1.000
_cell.length_c   1.000
_cell.angle_alpha   90.00
_cell.angle_beta   90.00
_cell.angle_gamma   90.00
#
_symmetry.space_group_name_H-M   'P 1'
#
loop_
_entity.id
_entity.type
_entity.pdbx_description
1 polymer ?
#
loop_
_entity_poly.entity_id
_entity_poly.type
_entity_poly.pdbx_seq_one_letter_code
_entity_poly.pdbx_strand_id
1 'polypeptide(L)'
;MREGTGMFTHHLACSGTRLLYDSQLEPKRFRGMGSYFAVDREWEKEYRKGCKTHYRGKPTRWYARLLKLEQRAEASAPALLQLLQ
;
A
#
# COMPACT_ATOMS: atom_id res chain seq x y z
N MET A 1 -37.07 -9.97 -13.35
CA MET A 1 -35.64 -9.60 -13.24
C MET A 1 -35.08 -9.51 -14.65
N ARG A 2 -34.59 -8.35 -15.10
CA ARG A 2 -33.79 -8.28 -16.33
C ARG A 2 -32.35 -8.64 -15.95
N GLU A 3 -31.89 -9.79 -16.43
CA GLU A 3 -30.48 -10.18 -16.46
C GLU A 3 -29.76 -9.30 -17.48
N GLY A 4 -29.54 -8.03 -17.12
CA GLY A 4 -28.59 -7.19 -17.83
C GLY A 4 -27.22 -7.50 -17.29
N THR A 5 -26.31 -7.90 -18.18
CA THR A 5 -24.86 -7.92 -17.98
C THR A 5 -24.35 -6.51 -17.68
N GLY A 6 -24.70 -5.99 -16.50
CA GLY A 6 -24.09 -4.82 -15.88
C GLY A 6 -22.72 -5.23 -15.35
N MET A 7 -21.85 -5.76 -16.21
CA MET A 7 -20.43 -5.81 -15.92
C MET A 7 -20.02 -4.36 -15.68
N PHE A 8 -19.75 -4.02 -14.42
CA PHE A 8 -19.29 -2.70 -14.01
C PHE A 8 -18.03 -2.36 -14.83
N THR A 9 -18.23 -1.63 -15.91
CA THR A 9 -17.23 -1.21 -16.91
C THR A 9 -16.11 -0.35 -16.31
N HIS A 10 -16.26 0.06 -15.05
CA HIS A 10 -15.26 0.82 -14.31
C HIS A 10 -13.93 0.07 -14.14
N HIS A 11 -13.91 -1.26 -14.04
CA HIS A 11 -12.66 -2.01 -13.88
C HIS A 11 -11.79 -2.02 -15.15
N LEU A 12 -12.40 -1.92 -16.34
CA LEU A 12 -11.69 -1.95 -17.63
C LEU A 12 -11.29 -0.55 -18.12
N ALA A 13 -12.08 0.47 -17.78
CA ALA A 13 -11.81 1.86 -18.20
C ALA A 13 -10.57 2.49 -17.52
N CYS A 14 -10.12 1.92 -16.41
CA CYS A 14 -9.05 2.47 -15.58
C CYS A 14 -7.96 1.43 -15.31
N SER A 15 -7.56 0.71 -16.37
CA SER A 15 -6.38 -0.15 -16.34
C SER A 15 -5.15 0.68 -15.98
N GLY A 16 -4.69 0.54 -14.73
CA GLY A 16 -3.53 1.25 -14.19
C GLY A 16 -3.85 2.42 -13.25
N THR A 17 -5.11 2.76 -13.01
CA THR A 17 -5.50 3.74 -11.98
C THR A 17 -6.30 3.08 -10.86
N ARG A 18 -5.83 3.24 -9.62
CA ARG A 18 -6.50 2.72 -8.42
C ARG A 18 -7.78 3.54 -8.18
N LEU A 19 -8.91 3.01 -8.60
CA LEU A 19 -10.23 3.66 -8.49
C LEU A 19 -10.86 3.60 -7.09
N LEU A 20 -10.28 2.80 -6.19
CA LEU A 20 -10.80 2.59 -4.85
C LEU A 20 -9.91 3.28 -3.82
N TYR A 21 -10.54 3.98 -2.88
CA TYR A 21 -9.86 4.50 -1.70
C TYR A 21 -9.35 3.34 -0.84
N ASP A 22 -8.21 3.51 -0.17
CA ASP A 22 -7.62 2.46 0.67
C ASP A 22 -8.58 1.94 1.75
N SER A 23 -9.42 2.82 2.30
CA SER A 23 -10.46 2.46 3.27
C SER A 23 -11.59 1.58 2.71
N GLN A 24 -11.70 1.47 1.39
CA GLN A 24 -12.68 0.59 0.70
C GLN A 24 -12.09 -0.80 0.46
N LEU A 25 -10.77 -0.94 0.45
CA LEU A 25 -10.07 -2.21 0.28
C LEU A 25 -9.88 -2.93 1.62
N GLU A 26 -10.02 -2.20 2.73
CA GLU A 26 -9.89 -2.73 4.09
C GLU A 26 -11.27 -2.99 4.71
N PRO A 27 -11.51 -4.18 5.32
CA PRO A 27 -12.70 -4.41 6.13
C PRO A 27 -12.83 -3.35 7.22
N LYS A 28 -14.05 -2.93 7.56
CA LYS A 28 -14.30 -1.81 8.48
C LYS A 28 -13.56 -1.94 9.83
N ARG A 29 -13.45 -3.17 10.35
CA ARG A 29 -12.74 -3.49 11.60
C ARG A 29 -11.24 -3.21 11.55
N PHE A 30 -10.65 -3.26 10.36
CA PHE A 30 -9.21 -3.14 10.13
C PHE A 30 -8.83 -1.86 9.38
N ARG A 31 -9.76 -0.89 9.25
CA ARG A 31 -9.48 0.38 8.57
C ARG A 31 -8.32 1.13 9.22
N GLY A 32 -7.39 1.57 8.39
CA GLY A 32 -6.18 2.27 8.81
C GLY A 32 -5.03 1.33 9.17
N MET A 33 -5.25 0.03 9.27
CA MET A 33 -4.20 -0.93 9.59
C MET A 33 -3.28 -1.20 8.40
N GLY A 34 -3.79 -1.15 7.16
CA GLY A 34 -2.94 -1.33 5.99
C GLY A 34 -1.92 -0.20 5.79
N SER A 35 -2.11 0.95 6.46
CA SER A 35 -1.12 2.03 6.46
C SER A 35 0.21 1.65 7.13
N TYR A 36 0.18 0.72 8.11
CA TYR A 36 1.38 0.24 8.78
C TYR A 36 2.24 -0.65 7.87
N PHE A 37 1.62 -1.28 6.87
CA PHE A 37 2.26 -2.22 5.95
C PHE A 37 2.29 -1.71 4.51
N ALA A 38 2.14 -0.40 4.31
CA ALA A 38 2.11 0.22 2.98
C ALA A 38 3.50 0.33 2.31
N VAL A 39 4.49 -0.45 2.76
CA VAL A 39 5.87 -0.46 2.23
C VAL A 39 5.85 -0.75 0.73
N ASP A 40 5.16 -1.81 0.31
CA ASP A 40 5.04 -2.20 -1.10
C ASP A 40 4.37 -1.11 -1.95
N ARG A 41 3.40 -0.38 -1.37
CA ARG A 41 2.67 0.68 -2.07
C ARG A 41 3.54 1.92 -2.33
N GLU A 42 4.29 2.35 -1.31
CA GLU A 42 5.22 3.47 -1.47
C GLU A 42 6.42 3.07 -2.35
N TRP A 43 6.81 1.80 -2.30
CA TRP A 43 7.79 1.24 -3.22
C TRP A 43 7.28 1.32 -4.65
N GLU A 44 6.09 0.81 -4.96
CA GLU A 44 5.51 0.86 -6.31
C GLU A 44 5.35 2.28 -6.87
N LYS A 45 5.02 3.28 -6.03
CA LYS A 45 4.87 4.69 -6.47
C LYS A 45 6.17 5.32 -6.92
N GLU A 46 7.25 5.09 -6.17
CA GLU A 46 8.54 5.75 -6.36
C GLU A 46 9.57 4.86 -7.09
N TYR A 47 9.29 3.56 -7.20
CA TYR A 47 10.18 2.62 -7.85
C TYR A 47 10.29 2.93 -9.34
N ARG A 48 11.49 3.28 -9.74
CA ARG A 48 11.92 3.30 -11.14
C ARG A 48 13.18 2.47 -11.24
N LYS A 49 13.27 1.65 -12.29
CA LYS A 49 14.47 0.85 -12.55
C LYS A 49 15.70 1.78 -12.56
N GLY A 50 16.68 1.50 -11.70
CA GLY A 50 17.90 2.32 -11.55
C GLY A 50 17.83 3.44 -10.50
N CYS A 51 16.76 3.54 -9.71
CA CYS A 51 16.71 4.46 -8.58
C CYS A 51 17.80 4.15 -7.55
N LYS A 52 18.66 5.12 -7.26
CA LYS A 52 19.67 4.98 -6.20
C LYS A 52 19.02 5.02 -4.83
N THR A 53 19.39 4.08 -3.98
CA THR A 53 19.00 4.03 -2.56
C THR A 53 19.84 4.97 -1.71
N HIS A 54 21.10 5.18 -2.08
CA HIS A 54 22.06 5.99 -1.32
C HIS A 54 22.81 7.00 -2.20
N TYR A 55 23.15 8.14 -1.61
CA TYR A 55 24.14 9.10 -2.11
C TYR A 55 25.11 9.45 -0.99
N ARG A 56 26.42 9.31 -1.25
CA ARG A 56 27.47 9.59 -0.26
C ARG A 56 27.23 8.88 1.09
N GLY A 57 26.78 7.62 1.04
CA GLY A 57 26.45 6.82 2.22
C GLY A 57 25.13 7.20 2.93
N LYS A 58 24.42 8.24 2.49
CA LYS A 58 23.15 8.65 3.07
C LYS A 58 21.97 8.14 2.23
N PRO A 59 20.87 7.68 2.86
CA PRO A 59 19.69 7.25 2.12
C PRO A 59 19.07 8.43 1.36
N THR A 60 18.58 8.17 0.15
CA THR A 60 17.76 9.14 -0.59
C THR A 60 16.46 9.43 0.15
N ARG A 61 15.79 10.54 -0.20
CA ARG A 61 14.52 10.91 0.44
C ARG A 61 13.45 9.83 0.31
N TRP A 62 13.35 9.19 -0.86
CA TRP A 62 12.38 8.11 -1.07
C TRP A 62 12.76 6.86 -0.28
N TYR A 63 14.03 6.46 -0.31
CA TYR A 63 14.51 5.29 0.42
C TYR A 63 14.41 5.47 1.94
N ALA A 64 14.68 6.68 2.45
CA ALA A 64 14.46 7.02 3.86
C ALA A 64 12.99 6.95 4.28
N ARG A 65 12.04 7.21 3.37
CA ARG A 65 10.60 7.02 3.66
C ARG A 65 10.25 5.53 3.75
N LEU A 66 10.81 4.70 2.86
CA LEU A 66 10.62 3.25 2.92
C LEU A 66 11.17 2.66 4.22
N LEU A 67 12.40 3.00 4.60
CA LEU A 67 12.99 2.52 5.85
C LEU A 67 12.14 2.88 7.08
N LYS A 68 11.53 4.07 7.09
CA LYS A 68 10.61 4.47 8.18
C LYS A 68 9.33 3.63 8.21
N LEU A 69 8.82 3.23 7.05
CA LEU A 69 7.65 2.37 6.96
C LEU A 69 7.97 0.95 7.38
N GLU A 70 9.12 0.41 6.98
CA GLU A 70 9.61 -0.90 7.45
C GLU A 70 9.76 -0.92 8.97
N GLN A 71 10.44 0.07 9.55
CA GLN A 71 10.58 0.20 11.01
C GLN A 71 9.23 0.29 11.73
N ARG A 72 8.28 1.03 11.15
CA ARG A 72 6.93 1.14 11.71
C ARG A 72 6.17 -0.20 11.63
N ALA A 73 6.31 -0.92 10.52
CA ALA A 73 5.72 -2.23 10.33
C ALA A 73 6.25 -3.21 11.38
N GLU A 74 7.57 -3.31 11.53
CA GLU A 74 8.25 -4.16 12.52
C GLU A 74 7.80 -3.85 13.95
N ALA A 75 7.73 -2.58 14.32
CA ALA A 75 7.27 -2.16 15.65
C ALA A 75 5.80 -2.52 15.92
N SER A 76 4.96 -2.47 14.88
CA SER A 76 3.51 -2.74 15.01
C SER A 76 3.14 -4.22 14.90
N ALA A 77 3.97 -5.05 14.26
CA ALA A 77 3.72 -6.48 14.04
C ALA A 77 3.37 -7.27 15.31
N PRO A 78 4.10 -7.18 16.44
CA PRO A 78 3.80 -7.99 17.63
C PRO A 78 2.44 -7.64 18.27
N ALA A 79 2.08 -6.36 18.33
CA ALA A 79 0.78 -5.94 18.88
C ALA A 79 -0.39 -6.38 17.99
N LEU A 80 -0.20 -6.37 16.67
CA LEU A 80 -1.20 -6.84 15.73
C LEU A 80 -1.37 -8.35 15.73
N LEU A 81 -0.28 -9.11 15.92
CA LEU A 81 -0.35 -10.57 16.09
C LEU A 81 -1.15 -10.96 17.34
N GLN A 82 -1.01 -10.21 18.44
CA GLN A 82 -1.79 -10.45 19.66
C GLN A 82 -3.30 -10.15 19.49
N LEU A 83 -3.67 -9.19 18.64
CA LEU A 83 -5.07 -8.86 18.34
C LEU A 83 -5.78 -9.89 17.45
N LEU A 84 -5.01 -10.77 16.79
CA LEU A 84 -5.51 -11.79 15.87
C LEU A 84 -5.63 -13.18 16.53
N GLN A 85 -5.07 -13.35 17.73
CA GLN A 85 -5.22 -14.53 18.59
C GLN A 85 -6.49 -14.43 19.43
#